data_AF-A0A2H0ZCY8-F1
#
_entry.id   AF-A0A2H0ZCY8-F1
#
_cell.length_a   1.000
_cell.length_b   1.000
_cell.length_c   1.000
_cell.angle_alpha   90.00
_cell.angle_beta   90.00
_cell.angle_gamma   90.00
#
_symmetry.space_group_name_H-M   'P 1'
#
loop_
_entity.id
_entity.type
_entity.pdbx_description
1 polymer ?
#
loop_
_entity_poly.entity_id
_entity_poly.type
_entity_poly.pdbx_seq_one_letter_code
_entity_poly.pdbx_strand_id
1 'polypeptide(L)'
;MHHKYVTGSDDKAPVVPVWLDCDPGNDDAFAILLAAMHPNFNLLGISTVHGNAALNHTTSNALALLELMGFQQDEIKVYAGADKPLICEPSHAPEVHGETGLGGAGLPSPKLKPSEDKGYLEAMRDAILENKHEICLVVTGAMTNYYQLVRKYPEVKQYIRYVSIMGGAAHCGNVTEYAEFNIYCDPHAAAEVLEDPELANKTVLSTLNITHTVLATDRVRESIYSEKNGKVSRLRKCYNDLIHFYHGSYIKRFGPIRGPAVHDPLAMFMVLPMVAKDSEEFKDFYDACDFNFYKRKTKVVMDGERRGETVLLNRDMDPLKQEDNGAYFGQSVNMHLFWHYMLRAIELADDKLAARS
;
A
#
# COMPACT_ATOMS: atom_id res chain seq x y z
N MET A 1 -10.01 28.42 -13.38
CA MET A 1 -9.49 28.50 -12.00
C MET A 1 -8.02 28.13 -12.06
N HIS A 2 -7.13 29.00 -11.58
CA HIS A 2 -5.69 28.74 -11.62
C HIS A 2 -5.33 27.61 -10.65
N HIS A 3 -4.96 26.45 -11.17
CA HIS A 3 -4.24 25.45 -10.39
C HIS A 3 -2.91 26.08 -9.95
N LYS A 4 -2.77 26.38 -8.66
CA LYS A 4 -1.46 26.63 -8.07
C LYS A 4 -0.64 25.37 -8.32
N TYR A 5 0.38 25.48 -9.16
CA TYR A 5 1.38 24.43 -9.33
C TYR A 5 2.03 24.22 -7.96
N VAL A 6 1.68 23.11 -7.31
CA VAL A 6 2.35 22.65 -6.09
C VAL A 6 3.64 21.94 -6.54
N THR A 7 4.59 22.71 -7.04
CA THR A 7 5.91 22.19 -7.45
C THR A 7 7.00 22.59 -6.45
N GLY A 8 6.62 22.81 -5.19
CA GLY A 8 7.52 23.15 -4.09
C GLY A 8 7.08 22.60 -2.73
N SER A 9 6.16 21.63 -2.68
CA SER A 9 5.71 21.01 -1.41
C SER A 9 6.48 19.76 -1.05
N ASP A 10 7.30 19.20 -1.94
CA ASP A 10 8.16 18.02 -1.67
C ASP A 10 8.99 18.25 -0.38
N ASP A 11 9.46 19.48 -0.14
CA ASP A 11 10.24 19.84 1.06
C ASP A 11 9.40 20.14 2.31
N LYS A 12 8.06 20.10 2.22
CA LYS A 12 7.15 20.46 3.34
C LYS A 12 6.21 19.34 3.77
N ALA A 13 6.39 18.11 3.29
CA ALA A 13 5.69 16.96 3.83
C ALA A 13 6.39 16.44 5.11
N PRO A 14 5.65 15.85 6.06
CA PRO A 14 6.26 15.25 7.25
C PRO A 14 7.17 14.08 6.87
N VAL A 15 8.36 13.98 7.47
CA VAL A 15 9.16 12.75 7.41
C VAL A 15 8.53 11.70 8.32
N VAL A 16 8.21 10.53 7.78
CA VAL A 16 7.48 9.48 8.50
C VAL A 16 8.31 8.19 8.55
N PRO A 17 8.66 7.68 9.75
CA PRO A 17 9.13 6.31 9.89
C PRO A 17 8.02 5.34 9.52
N VAL A 18 8.27 4.45 8.57
CA VAL A 18 7.24 3.59 8.02
C VAL A 18 7.71 2.14 7.92
N TRP A 19 6.78 1.22 8.19
CA TRP A 19 6.94 -0.20 7.90
C TRP A 19 5.91 -0.60 6.85
N LEU A 20 6.34 -1.27 5.79
CA LEU A 20 5.45 -1.77 4.73
C LEU A 20 5.22 -3.27 4.89
N ASP A 21 3.96 -3.68 4.97
CA ASP A 21 3.51 -5.07 4.97
C ASP A 21 2.73 -5.34 3.68
N CYS A 22 3.28 -6.13 2.77
CA CYS A 22 2.77 -6.26 1.40
C CYS A 22 2.86 -7.68 0.85
N ASP A 23 2.18 -7.96 -0.25
CA ASP A 23 2.19 -9.24 -0.96
C ASP A 23 2.55 -9.05 -2.44
N PRO A 24 3.79 -8.61 -2.76
CA PRO A 24 4.08 -7.88 -3.99
C PRO A 24 3.46 -8.41 -5.30
N GLY A 25 2.36 -7.73 -5.64
CA GLY A 25 1.63 -7.67 -6.89
C GLY A 25 2.15 -6.60 -7.86
N ASN A 26 1.37 -6.33 -8.92
CA ASN A 26 1.70 -5.31 -9.91
C ASN A 26 1.66 -3.89 -9.34
N ASP A 27 0.71 -3.58 -8.46
CA ASP A 27 0.55 -2.29 -7.80
C ASP A 27 1.36 -2.16 -6.50
N ASP A 28 1.57 -3.22 -5.73
CA ASP A 28 2.55 -3.22 -4.64
C ASP A 28 3.96 -2.82 -5.12
N ALA A 29 4.33 -3.15 -6.36
CA ALA A 29 5.59 -2.70 -6.93
C ALA A 29 5.70 -1.16 -6.91
N PHE A 30 4.60 -0.46 -7.21
CA PHE A 30 4.53 1.00 -7.09
C PHE A 30 4.52 1.47 -5.63
N ALA A 31 3.91 0.71 -4.71
CA ALA A 31 3.97 1.02 -3.28
C ALA A 31 5.39 0.91 -2.73
N ILE A 32 6.13 -0.16 -3.06
CA ILE A 32 7.54 -0.34 -2.69
C ILE A 32 8.40 0.77 -3.29
N LEU A 33 8.18 1.14 -4.56
CA LEU A 33 8.89 2.25 -5.18
C LEU A 33 8.67 3.56 -4.42
N LEU A 34 7.42 3.88 -4.10
CA LEU A 34 7.10 5.10 -3.39
C LEU A 34 7.71 5.08 -1.98
N ALA A 35 7.56 3.98 -1.26
CA ALA A 35 8.08 3.81 0.10
C ALA A 35 9.61 3.93 0.16
N ALA A 36 10.33 3.35 -0.81
CA ALA A 36 11.78 3.31 -0.82
C ALA A 36 12.45 4.58 -1.36
N MET A 37 11.74 5.35 -2.20
CA MET A 37 12.34 6.46 -2.94
C MET A 37 11.82 7.85 -2.55
N HIS A 38 10.62 7.93 -1.97
CA HIS A 38 10.07 9.23 -1.58
C HIS A 38 10.84 9.79 -0.38
N PRO A 39 11.33 11.04 -0.44
CA PRO A 39 12.24 11.58 0.58
C PRO A 39 11.60 11.70 1.97
N ASN A 40 10.28 11.78 2.05
CA ASN A 40 9.54 11.86 3.31
C ASN A 40 9.17 10.50 3.92
N PHE A 41 9.51 9.38 3.28
CA PHE A 41 9.36 8.06 3.89
C PHE A 41 10.71 7.53 4.33
N ASN A 42 10.83 7.29 5.65
CA ASN A 42 11.93 6.54 6.22
C ASN A 42 11.49 5.07 6.32
N LEU A 43 11.75 4.29 5.27
CA LEU A 43 11.36 2.88 5.19
C LEU A 43 12.25 2.02 6.10
N LEU A 44 11.70 1.64 7.25
CA LEU A 44 12.40 0.89 8.30
C LEU A 44 12.55 -0.60 7.97
N GLY A 45 11.64 -1.13 7.16
CA GLY A 45 11.61 -2.53 6.77
C GLY A 45 10.37 -2.88 5.96
N ILE A 46 10.43 -4.05 5.33
CA ILE A 46 9.31 -4.65 4.60
C ILE A 46 9.04 -6.02 5.22
N SER A 47 7.79 -6.33 5.55
CA SER A 47 7.32 -7.69 5.74
C SER A 47 6.50 -8.13 4.54
N THR A 48 6.70 -9.37 4.09
CA THR A 48 5.88 -9.94 3.02
C THR A 48 4.85 -10.92 3.56
N VAL A 49 3.72 -11.03 2.88
CA VAL A 49 2.62 -11.95 3.25
C VAL A 49 2.14 -12.73 2.03
N HIS A 50 1.39 -13.81 2.27
CA HIS A 50 0.58 -14.46 1.24
C HIS A 50 -0.53 -13.53 0.72
N GLY A 51 -0.96 -13.74 -0.52
CA GLY A 51 -2.03 -12.96 -1.13
C GLY A 51 -1.97 -13.10 -2.64
N ASN A 52 -1.61 -12.04 -3.37
CA ASN A 52 -1.50 -12.00 -4.84
C ASN A 52 -0.77 -13.24 -5.43
N ALA A 53 0.25 -13.72 -4.73
CA ALA A 53 0.88 -15.02 -4.95
C ALA A 53 1.26 -15.70 -3.61
N ALA A 54 1.81 -16.92 -3.69
CA ALA A 54 2.38 -17.59 -2.52
C ALA A 54 3.57 -16.81 -1.94
N LEU A 55 3.81 -16.94 -0.62
CA LEU A 55 4.81 -16.14 0.11
C LEU A 55 6.21 -16.18 -0.49
N ASN A 56 6.63 -17.32 -1.02
CA ASN A 56 7.95 -17.46 -1.68
C ASN A 56 8.06 -16.53 -2.90
N HIS A 57 6.97 -16.34 -3.65
CA HIS A 57 6.91 -15.42 -4.78
C HIS A 57 6.85 -13.97 -4.31
N THR A 58 5.95 -13.63 -3.38
CA THR A 58 5.79 -12.24 -2.89
C THR A 58 7.09 -11.73 -2.25
N THR A 59 7.79 -12.58 -1.48
CA THR A 59 9.12 -12.29 -0.92
C THR A 59 10.18 -12.11 -2.01
N SER A 60 10.23 -13.02 -2.99
CA SER A 60 11.17 -12.91 -4.11
C SER A 60 10.93 -11.63 -4.93
N ASN A 61 9.67 -11.23 -5.10
CA ASN A 61 9.27 -10.04 -5.84
C ASN A 61 9.73 -8.76 -5.13
N ALA A 62 9.50 -8.63 -3.81
CA ALA A 62 10.01 -7.49 -3.01
C ALA A 62 11.53 -7.32 -3.19
N LEU A 63 12.28 -8.41 -3.04
CA LEU A 63 13.74 -8.42 -3.17
C LEU A 63 14.19 -8.05 -4.60
N ALA A 64 13.52 -8.57 -5.63
CA ALA A 64 13.84 -8.27 -7.01
C ALA A 64 13.58 -6.80 -7.38
N LEU A 65 12.52 -6.21 -6.83
CA LEU A 65 12.18 -4.80 -7.02
C LEU A 65 13.20 -3.88 -6.31
N LEU A 66 13.61 -4.20 -5.09
CA LEU A 66 14.67 -3.47 -4.38
C LEU A 66 16.01 -3.55 -5.14
N GLU A 67 16.39 -4.74 -5.63
CA GLU A 67 17.60 -4.90 -6.43
C GLU A 67 17.53 -4.11 -7.75
N LEU A 68 16.36 -4.07 -8.40
CA LEU A 68 16.11 -3.28 -9.60
C LEU A 68 16.30 -1.77 -9.35
N MET A 69 15.90 -1.27 -8.17
CA MET A 69 16.14 0.11 -7.72
C MET A 69 17.59 0.33 -7.24
N GLY A 70 18.42 -0.71 -7.30
CA GLY A 70 19.84 -0.64 -7.00
C GLY A 70 20.18 -0.84 -5.52
N PHE A 71 19.22 -1.14 -4.64
CA PHE A 71 19.49 -1.41 -3.23
C PHE A 71 20.38 -2.64 -3.05
N GLN A 72 21.26 -2.57 -2.06
CA GLN A 72 22.17 -3.64 -1.65
C GLN A 72 21.60 -4.38 -0.43
N GLN A 73 22.21 -5.53 -0.11
CA GLN A 73 21.86 -6.32 1.06
C GLN A 73 21.85 -5.44 2.31
N ASP A 74 20.80 -5.59 3.12
CA ASP A 74 20.58 -4.91 4.40
C ASP A 74 20.37 -3.38 4.34
N GLU A 75 20.36 -2.74 3.16
CA GLU A 75 19.94 -1.32 3.07
C GLU A 75 18.44 -1.14 3.37
N ILE A 76 17.61 -2.07 2.88
CA ILE A 76 16.20 -2.22 3.27
C ILE A 76 16.00 -3.71 3.55
N LYS A 77 15.71 -4.06 4.80
CA LYS A 77 15.49 -5.45 5.20
C LYS A 77 14.09 -5.91 4.81
N VAL A 78 14.01 -7.06 4.16
CA VAL A 78 12.76 -7.75 3.81
C VAL A 78 12.63 -9.00 4.67
N TYR A 79 11.51 -9.17 5.36
CA TYR A 79 11.24 -10.33 6.20
C TYR A 79 10.08 -11.12 5.63
N ALA A 80 10.28 -12.43 5.40
CA ALA A 80 9.19 -13.33 5.02
C ALA A 80 8.23 -13.51 6.21
N GLY A 81 6.96 -13.16 6.03
CA GLY A 81 5.91 -13.25 7.05
C GLY A 81 5.09 -14.53 6.97
N ALA A 82 3.78 -14.40 7.14
CA ALA A 82 2.84 -15.51 7.12
C ALA A 82 2.64 -16.06 5.70
N ASP A 83 2.70 -17.39 5.58
CA ASP A 83 2.59 -18.12 4.32
C ASP A 83 1.15 -18.53 3.96
N LYS A 84 0.21 -18.37 4.89
CA LYS A 84 -1.20 -18.73 4.75
C LYS A 84 -2.09 -17.91 5.68
N PRO A 85 -3.40 -17.80 5.40
CA PRO A 85 -4.34 -17.13 6.29
C PRO A 85 -4.57 -17.93 7.58
N LEU A 86 -5.21 -17.32 8.57
CA LEU A 86 -5.42 -17.91 9.90
C LEU A 86 -6.26 -19.20 9.89
N ILE A 87 -7.35 -19.19 9.12
CA ILE A 87 -8.37 -20.25 9.15
C ILE A 87 -8.76 -20.72 7.74
N CYS A 88 -8.87 -19.79 6.79
CA CYS A 88 -9.34 -20.09 5.44
C CYS A 88 -8.29 -20.85 4.60
N GLU A 89 -8.71 -21.33 3.44
CA GLU A 89 -7.75 -21.80 2.44
C GLU A 89 -7.05 -20.61 1.76
N PRO A 90 -5.76 -20.74 1.41
CA PRO A 90 -5.03 -19.70 0.67
C PRO A 90 -5.77 -19.31 -0.63
N SER A 91 -5.81 -18.01 -0.91
CA SER A 91 -6.36 -17.45 -2.14
C SER A 91 -5.27 -16.64 -2.84
N HIS A 92 -5.15 -16.81 -4.16
CA HIS A 92 -4.19 -16.10 -5.02
C HIS A 92 -4.89 -15.50 -6.22
N ALA A 93 -4.26 -14.54 -6.90
CA ALA A 93 -4.84 -13.82 -8.03
C ALA A 93 -3.97 -13.91 -9.32
N PRO A 94 -3.64 -15.13 -9.81
CA PRO A 94 -2.81 -15.29 -11.00
C PRO A 94 -3.44 -14.72 -12.27
N GLU A 95 -4.77 -14.60 -12.33
CA GLU A 95 -5.48 -13.99 -13.45
C GLU A 95 -5.28 -12.46 -13.53
N VAL A 96 -4.93 -11.85 -12.40
CA VAL A 96 -4.67 -10.40 -12.30
C VAL A 96 -3.17 -10.14 -12.38
N HIS A 97 -2.39 -10.86 -11.56
CA HIS A 97 -0.97 -10.58 -11.31
C HIS A 97 0.00 -11.59 -11.95
N GLY A 98 -0.52 -12.60 -12.65
CA GLY A 98 0.29 -13.69 -13.19
C GLY A 98 0.71 -14.70 -12.12
N GLU A 99 1.18 -15.87 -12.57
CA GLU A 99 1.52 -17.01 -11.69
C GLU A 99 2.55 -16.67 -10.60
N THR A 100 3.48 -15.75 -10.88
CA THR A 100 4.51 -15.33 -9.92
C THR A 100 4.12 -14.10 -9.12
N GLY A 101 2.92 -13.55 -9.28
CA GLY A 101 2.46 -12.30 -8.66
C GLY A 101 3.02 -11.01 -9.27
N LEU A 102 3.97 -11.08 -10.21
CA LEU A 102 4.60 -9.89 -10.79
C LEU A 102 4.65 -9.98 -12.33
N GLY A 103 3.51 -10.30 -12.92
CA GLY A 103 3.33 -10.49 -14.35
C GLY A 103 3.73 -9.25 -15.15
N GLY A 104 4.47 -9.47 -16.24
CA GLY A 104 5.00 -8.41 -17.09
C GLY A 104 6.40 -7.91 -16.71
N ALA A 105 6.85 -8.06 -15.45
CA ALA A 105 8.14 -7.49 -15.02
C ALA A 105 9.37 -8.09 -15.72
N GLY A 106 9.36 -9.40 -16.00
CA GLY A 106 10.49 -10.11 -16.59
C GLY A 106 11.77 -10.04 -15.76
N LEU A 107 11.65 -9.87 -14.42
CA LEU A 107 12.79 -9.78 -13.52
C LEU A 107 13.42 -11.16 -13.29
N PRO A 108 14.76 -11.25 -13.21
CA PRO A 108 15.43 -12.48 -12.80
C PRO A 108 15.19 -12.73 -11.30
N SER A 109 15.49 -13.95 -10.85
CA SER A 109 15.53 -14.24 -9.41
C SER A 109 16.51 -13.29 -8.70
N PRO A 110 16.13 -12.71 -7.56
CA PRO A 110 16.97 -11.76 -6.84
C PRO A 110 18.22 -12.43 -6.25
N LYS A 111 19.31 -11.67 -6.23
CA LYS A 111 20.52 -11.99 -5.48
C LYS A 111 20.37 -11.62 -4.01
N LEU A 112 19.65 -10.52 -3.73
CA LEU A 112 19.28 -10.13 -2.37
C LEU A 112 18.56 -11.29 -1.66
N LYS A 113 18.76 -11.39 -0.34
CA LYS A 113 18.17 -12.42 0.50
C LYS A 113 17.24 -11.79 1.55
N PRO A 114 16.14 -12.49 1.91
CA PRO A 114 15.33 -12.07 3.04
C PRO A 114 16.21 -12.07 4.30
N SER A 115 15.93 -11.15 5.21
CA SER A 115 16.65 -11.04 6.47
C SER A 115 16.25 -12.18 7.40
N GLU A 116 17.26 -12.80 8.02
CA GLU A 116 17.11 -13.91 8.97
C GLU A 116 17.72 -13.55 10.33
N ASP A 117 18.02 -12.27 10.58
CA ASP A 117 18.60 -11.81 11.84
C ASP A 117 17.62 -11.94 13.03
N LYS A 118 16.31 -11.91 12.76
CA LYS A 118 15.21 -12.19 13.68
C LYS A 118 13.91 -12.52 12.92
N GLY A 119 12.88 -12.95 13.63
CA GLY A 119 11.56 -13.18 13.02
C GLY A 119 10.85 -11.87 12.63
N TYR A 120 10.04 -11.88 11.56
CA TYR A 120 9.33 -10.67 11.06
C TYR A 120 8.50 -9.96 12.16
N LEU A 121 7.81 -10.70 13.04
CA LEU A 121 7.06 -10.10 14.15
C LEU A 121 7.97 -9.37 15.16
N GLU A 122 9.17 -9.91 15.41
CA GLU A 122 10.16 -9.27 16.29
C GLU A 122 10.74 -8.03 15.63
N ALA A 123 11.04 -8.09 14.33
CA ALA A 123 11.52 -6.94 13.58
C ALA A 123 10.50 -5.80 13.53
N MET A 124 9.21 -6.11 13.25
CA MET A 124 8.13 -5.14 13.30
C MET A 124 7.98 -4.52 14.70
N ARG A 125 8.00 -5.35 15.75
CA ARG A 125 7.91 -4.89 17.14
C ARG A 125 9.08 -3.95 17.48
N ASP A 126 10.31 -4.33 17.16
CA ASP A 126 11.49 -3.54 17.45
C ASP A 126 11.43 -2.19 16.72
N ALA A 127 11.07 -2.18 15.44
CA ALA A 127 10.86 -0.95 14.68
C ALA A 127 9.82 -0.04 15.34
N ILE A 128 8.72 -0.61 15.84
CA ILE A 128 7.68 0.14 16.56
C ILE A 128 8.21 0.71 17.89
N LEU A 129 8.97 -0.08 18.65
CA LEU A 129 9.51 0.34 19.95
C LEU A 129 10.66 1.34 19.84
N GLU A 130 11.39 1.34 18.73
CA GLU A 130 12.43 2.33 18.41
C GLU A 130 11.83 3.65 17.92
N ASN A 131 10.61 3.63 17.37
CA ASN A 131 9.94 4.79 16.77
C ASN A 131 8.56 5.03 17.41
N LYS A 132 8.49 4.92 18.75
CA LYS A 132 7.24 5.01 19.52
C LYS A 132 6.49 6.30 19.23
N HIS A 133 5.20 6.17 18.92
CA HIS A 133 4.26 7.23 18.62
C HIS A 133 4.53 8.01 17.32
N GLU A 134 5.57 7.62 16.58
CA GLU A 134 5.94 8.24 15.30
C GLU A 134 5.70 7.31 14.12
N ILE A 135 5.98 6.01 14.30
CA ILE A 135 5.88 5.00 13.24
C ILE A 135 4.47 4.84 12.71
N CYS A 136 4.38 4.75 11.39
CA CYS A 136 3.17 4.34 10.68
C CYS A 136 3.37 2.95 10.07
N LEU A 137 2.33 2.12 10.12
CA LEU A 137 2.31 0.84 9.39
C LEU A 137 1.51 1.02 8.11
N VAL A 138 2.00 0.49 6.99
CA VAL A 138 1.27 0.45 5.72
C VAL A 138 1.04 -1.01 5.38
N VAL A 139 -0.21 -1.42 5.24
CA VAL A 139 -0.61 -2.82 5.00
C VAL A 139 -1.34 -2.88 3.68
N THR A 140 -0.73 -3.49 2.66
CA THR A 140 -1.25 -3.58 1.29
C THR A 140 -1.59 -4.98 0.85
N GLY A 141 -1.33 -5.99 1.69
CA GLY A 141 -1.79 -7.36 1.49
C GLY A 141 -2.79 -7.84 2.53
N ALA A 142 -2.96 -9.16 2.62
CA ALA A 142 -3.78 -9.78 3.66
C ALA A 142 -3.27 -9.41 5.07
N MET A 143 -4.17 -8.99 5.97
CA MET A 143 -3.83 -8.45 7.29
C MET A 143 -3.30 -9.49 8.30
N THR A 144 -2.84 -10.65 7.83
CA THR A 144 -2.37 -11.80 8.62
C THR A 144 -1.19 -11.42 9.50
N ASN A 145 -0.16 -10.77 8.91
CA ASN A 145 1.03 -10.33 9.65
C ASN A 145 0.66 -9.29 10.70
N TYR A 146 -0.14 -8.29 10.32
CA TYR A 146 -0.59 -7.23 11.22
C TYR A 146 -1.40 -7.80 12.41
N TYR A 147 -2.34 -8.70 12.16
CA TYR A 147 -3.06 -9.42 13.22
C TYR A 147 -2.09 -10.17 14.14
N GLN A 148 -1.17 -10.97 13.59
CA GLN A 148 -0.24 -11.76 14.38
C GLN A 148 0.68 -10.88 15.23
N LEU A 149 1.09 -9.72 14.72
CA LEU A 149 1.87 -8.71 15.45
C LEU A 149 1.12 -8.21 16.67
N VAL A 150 -0.10 -7.68 16.50
CA VAL A 150 -0.87 -7.11 17.61
C VAL A 150 -1.40 -8.17 18.56
N ARG A 151 -1.51 -9.43 18.12
CA ARG A 151 -1.88 -10.56 18.97
C ARG A 151 -0.72 -11.04 19.82
N LYS A 152 0.49 -11.14 19.25
CA LYS A 152 1.71 -11.58 19.95
C LYS A 152 2.26 -10.49 20.87
N TYR A 153 2.22 -9.23 20.44
CA TYR A 153 2.75 -8.06 21.16
C TYR A 153 1.65 -6.99 21.33
N PRO A 154 0.61 -7.23 22.15
CA PRO A 154 -0.50 -6.29 22.31
C PRO A 154 -0.06 -4.91 22.80
N GLU A 155 1.11 -4.79 23.44
CA GLU A 155 1.65 -3.51 23.90
C GLU A 155 1.96 -2.54 22.75
N VAL A 156 2.15 -3.02 21.52
CA VAL A 156 2.56 -2.18 20.38
C VAL A 156 1.44 -1.29 19.87
N LYS A 157 0.16 -1.63 20.13
CA LYS A 157 -1.01 -0.87 19.69
C LYS A 157 -0.94 0.60 20.10
N GLN A 158 -0.48 0.86 21.33
CA GLN A 158 -0.38 2.21 21.87
C GLN A 158 0.73 3.04 21.22
N TYR A 159 1.78 2.38 20.70
CA TYR A 159 2.97 3.00 20.14
C TYR A 159 2.88 3.25 18.64
N ILE A 160 1.97 2.58 17.93
CA ILE A 160 1.70 2.89 16.52
C ILE A 160 1.00 4.25 16.43
N ARG A 161 1.49 5.12 15.54
CA ARG A 161 0.88 6.43 15.28
C ARG A 161 -0.38 6.28 14.43
N TYR A 162 -0.22 5.75 13.22
CA TYR A 162 -1.29 5.45 12.29
C TYR A 162 -1.04 4.13 11.56
N VAL A 163 -2.10 3.50 11.10
CA VAL A 163 -2.05 2.35 10.20
C VAL A 163 -2.79 2.72 8.92
N SER A 164 -2.14 2.58 7.76
CA SER A 164 -2.77 2.78 6.46
C SER A 164 -2.96 1.44 5.78
N ILE A 165 -4.21 1.08 5.53
CA ILE A 165 -4.58 -0.21 4.94
C ILE A 165 -5.14 0.02 3.54
N MET A 166 -4.59 -0.68 2.54
CA MET A 166 -5.31 -0.94 1.30
C MET A 166 -6.19 -2.16 1.52
N GLY A 167 -7.50 -1.94 1.49
CA GLY A 167 -8.42 -3.05 1.63
C GLY A 167 -9.84 -2.63 1.93
N GLY A 168 -10.75 -3.55 1.68
CA GLY A 168 -12.17 -3.39 1.90
C GLY A 168 -12.87 -2.59 0.80
N ALA A 169 -14.19 -2.68 0.84
CA ALA A 169 -15.08 -1.98 -0.06
C ALA A 169 -16.37 -1.63 0.67
N ALA A 170 -16.83 -0.38 0.54
CA ALA A 170 -18.10 0.02 1.11
C ALA A 170 -19.29 -0.36 0.19
N HIS A 171 -19.06 -0.45 -1.12
CA HIS A 171 -20.14 -0.62 -2.11
C HIS A 171 -19.90 -1.65 -3.21
N CYS A 172 -18.65 -2.00 -3.53
CA CYS A 172 -18.35 -2.96 -4.61
C CYS A 172 -17.07 -3.75 -4.32
N GLY A 173 -17.19 -5.08 -4.27
CA GLY A 173 -16.03 -5.98 -4.21
C GLY A 173 -15.31 -6.10 -5.54
N ASN A 174 -14.11 -6.68 -5.52
CA ASN A 174 -13.37 -7.06 -6.72
C ASN A 174 -13.29 -8.59 -6.87
N VAL A 175 -13.17 -9.37 -5.79
CA VAL A 175 -13.14 -10.85 -5.82
C VAL A 175 -14.54 -11.44 -5.91
N THR A 176 -15.43 -10.96 -5.04
CA THR A 176 -16.86 -11.24 -5.09
C THR A 176 -17.60 -9.93 -5.34
N GLU A 177 -18.91 -9.97 -5.46
CA GLU A 177 -19.73 -8.74 -5.51
C GLU A 177 -19.54 -7.86 -4.26
N TYR A 178 -19.21 -8.47 -3.12
CA TYR A 178 -19.18 -7.82 -1.81
C TYR A 178 -17.78 -7.59 -1.23
N ALA A 179 -16.81 -8.43 -1.59
CA ALA A 179 -15.53 -8.50 -0.92
C ALA A 179 -14.38 -8.00 -1.79
N GLU A 180 -13.51 -7.22 -1.15
CA GLU A 180 -12.20 -6.84 -1.66
C GLU A 180 -11.18 -7.95 -1.33
N PHE A 181 -10.20 -8.16 -2.21
CA PHE A 181 -9.23 -9.26 -2.18
C PHE A 181 -8.46 -9.41 -0.87
N ASN A 182 -7.85 -8.36 -0.33
CA ASN A 182 -7.04 -8.44 0.89
C ASN A 182 -7.88 -8.86 2.10
N ILE A 183 -9.10 -8.32 2.23
CA ILE A 183 -10.04 -8.75 3.27
C ILE A 183 -10.56 -10.16 3.03
N TYR A 184 -10.79 -10.54 1.76
CA TYR A 184 -11.27 -11.87 1.40
C TYR A 184 -10.22 -12.97 1.65
N CYS A 185 -8.94 -12.66 1.51
CA CYS A 185 -7.83 -13.58 1.73
C CYS A 185 -7.72 -14.02 3.19
N ASP A 186 -7.92 -13.10 4.14
CA ASP A 186 -7.99 -13.42 5.56
C ASP A 186 -9.02 -12.57 6.31
N PRO A 187 -10.32 -12.91 6.20
CA PRO A 187 -11.38 -12.13 6.83
C PRO A 187 -11.33 -12.21 8.37
N HIS A 188 -10.70 -13.25 8.93
CA HIS A 188 -10.56 -13.43 10.36
C HIS A 188 -9.50 -12.49 10.92
N ALA A 189 -8.33 -12.39 10.25
CA ALA A 189 -7.32 -11.41 10.61
C ALA A 189 -7.86 -9.97 10.44
N ALA A 190 -8.56 -9.71 9.34
CA ALA A 190 -9.16 -8.40 9.07
C ALA A 190 -10.20 -7.99 10.12
N ALA A 191 -11.09 -8.91 10.53
CA ALA A 191 -12.08 -8.64 11.58
C ALA A 191 -11.40 -8.19 12.88
N GLU A 192 -10.40 -8.94 13.35
CA GLU A 192 -9.73 -8.68 14.62
C GLU A 192 -9.02 -7.32 14.65
N VAL A 193 -8.41 -6.88 13.54
CA VAL A 193 -7.69 -5.60 13.51
C VAL A 193 -8.57 -4.40 13.17
N LEU A 194 -9.63 -4.58 12.36
CA LEU A 194 -10.52 -3.49 11.95
C LEU A 194 -11.65 -3.24 12.95
N GLU A 195 -12.01 -4.23 13.77
CA GLU A 195 -13.06 -4.10 14.79
C GLU A 195 -12.49 -3.75 16.18
N ASP A 196 -11.17 -3.85 16.38
CA ASP A 196 -10.50 -3.40 17.60
C ASP A 196 -10.59 -1.87 17.72
N PRO A 197 -11.23 -1.32 18.79
CA PRO A 197 -11.45 0.11 18.93
C PRO A 197 -10.19 0.97 18.98
N GLU A 198 -9.10 0.46 19.56
CA GLU A 198 -7.84 1.20 19.69
C GLU A 198 -7.13 1.29 18.34
N LEU A 199 -7.10 0.19 17.59
CA LEU A 199 -6.52 0.13 16.26
C LEU A 199 -7.36 0.89 15.24
N ALA A 200 -8.67 0.65 15.21
CA ALA A 200 -9.59 1.33 14.31
C ALA A 200 -9.47 2.85 14.42
N ASN A 201 -9.36 3.40 15.64
CA ASN A 201 -9.20 4.84 15.84
C ASN A 201 -7.92 5.45 15.24
N LYS A 202 -6.97 4.61 14.79
CA LYS A 202 -5.70 4.99 14.16
C LYS A 202 -5.58 4.47 12.73
N THR A 203 -6.58 3.78 12.21
CA THR A 203 -6.54 3.15 10.89
C THR A 203 -7.18 4.04 9.83
N VAL A 204 -6.47 4.29 8.73
CA VAL A 204 -7.05 4.79 7.47
C VAL A 204 -7.20 3.67 6.46
N LEU A 205 -8.38 3.58 5.86
CA LEU A 205 -8.75 2.59 4.85
C LEU A 205 -8.80 3.24 3.47
N SER A 206 -7.88 2.82 2.61
CA SER A 206 -7.91 3.02 1.16
C SER A 206 -8.74 1.91 0.52
N THR A 207 -10.06 2.03 0.65
CA THR A 207 -11.02 1.06 0.08
C THR A 207 -11.12 1.18 -1.45
N LEU A 208 -11.74 0.19 -2.10
CA LEU A 208 -12.03 0.21 -3.54
C LEU A 208 -12.77 1.48 -4.01
N ASN A 209 -13.54 2.10 -3.12
CA ASN A 209 -14.27 3.34 -3.40
C ASN A 209 -13.35 4.52 -3.77
N ILE A 210 -12.17 4.63 -3.14
CA ILE A 210 -11.19 5.68 -3.45
C ILE A 210 -10.12 5.17 -4.41
N THR A 211 -9.64 3.93 -4.25
CA THR A 211 -8.54 3.41 -5.09
C THR A 211 -8.93 3.30 -6.56
N HIS A 212 -10.21 3.02 -6.88
CA HIS A 212 -10.69 3.02 -8.27
C HIS A 212 -10.65 4.40 -8.94
N THR A 213 -10.37 5.48 -8.20
CA THR A 213 -10.14 6.81 -8.77
C THR A 213 -8.67 7.03 -9.17
N VAL A 214 -7.75 6.18 -8.70
CA VAL A 214 -6.29 6.28 -8.91
C VAL A 214 -5.89 5.56 -10.20
N LEU A 215 -6.33 6.10 -11.33
CA LEU A 215 -6.16 5.44 -12.62
C LEU A 215 -4.80 5.75 -13.25
N ALA A 216 -4.03 4.72 -13.57
CA ALA A 216 -2.82 4.84 -14.40
C ALA A 216 -3.22 5.05 -15.86
N THR A 217 -3.71 6.25 -16.20
CA THR A 217 -4.15 6.64 -17.54
C THR A 217 -3.04 6.54 -18.59
N ASP A 218 -3.38 6.65 -19.89
CA ASP A 218 -2.38 6.71 -20.98
C ASP A 218 -1.27 7.72 -20.70
N ARG A 219 -1.64 8.94 -20.32
CA ARG A 219 -0.68 10.00 -19.97
C ARG A 219 0.26 9.59 -18.83
N VAL A 220 -0.26 8.90 -17.83
CA VAL A 220 0.55 8.41 -16.69
C VAL A 220 1.51 7.32 -17.16
N ARG A 221 1.03 6.34 -17.93
CA ARG A 221 1.86 5.26 -18.48
C ARG A 221 2.96 5.78 -19.40
N GLU A 222 2.64 6.74 -20.26
CA GLU A 222 3.63 7.46 -21.08
C GLU A 222 4.68 8.18 -20.22
N SER A 223 4.25 8.79 -19.11
CA SER A 223 5.16 9.47 -18.18
C SER A 223 6.08 8.49 -17.44
N ILE A 224 5.59 7.31 -17.05
CA ILE A 224 6.40 6.23 -16.46
C ILE A 224 7.55 5.84 -17.42
N TYR A 225 7.24 5.67 -18.70
CA TYR A 225 8.19 5.24 -19.73
C TYR A 225 9.02 6.37 -20.35
N SER A 226 8.91 7.60 -19.83
CA SER A 226 9.61 8.75 -20.39
C SER A 226 11.14 8.60 -20.38
N GLU A 227 11.79 9.16 -21.39
CA GLU A 227 13.25 9.14 -21.53
C GLU A 227 13.92 10.12 -20.56
N LYS A 228 15.08 9.70 -20.04
CA LYS A 228 16.01 10.58 -19.33
C LYS A 228 17.35 10.57 -20.07
N ASN A 229 17.84 11.74 -20.47
CA ASN A 229 19.05 11.89 -21.30
C ASN A 229 19.01 11.06 -22.60
N GLY A 230 17.84 10.96 -23.24
CA GLY A 230 17.64 10.23 -24.50
C GLY A 230 17.68 8.70 -24.38
N LYS A 231 17.52 8.15 -23.16
CA LYS A 231 17.47 6.71 -22.90
C LYS A 231 16.38 6.38 -21.88
N VAL A 232 15.75 5.22 -22.05
CA VAL A 232 14.86 4.64 -21.05
C VAL A 232 15.64 3.68 -20.17
N SER A 233 15.54 3.84 -18.84
CA SER A 233 16.23 2.97 -17.88
C SER A 233 15.57 1.59 -17.81
N ARG A 234 16.33 0.57 -17.35
CA ARG A 234 15.79 -0.78 -17.09
C ARG A 234 14.64 -0.74 -16.09
N LEU A 235 14.74 0.15 -15.09
CA LEU A 235 13.71 0.39 -14.10
C LEU A 235 12.41 0.86 -14.78
N ARG A 236 12.45 1.96 -15.53
CA ARG A 236 11.26 2.50 -16.22
C ARG A 236 10.62 1.49 -17.16
N LYS A 237 11.45 0.74 -17.90
CA LYS A 237 10.95 -0.35 -18.75
C LYS A 237 10.20 -1.41 -17.94
N CYS A 238 10.74 -1.85 -16.81
CA CYS A 238 10.07 -2.82 -15.94
C CYS A 238 8.73 -2.30 -15.41
N TYR A 239 8.68 -1.07 -14.87
CA TYR A 239 7.44 -0.46 -14.38
C TYR A 239 6.40 -0.23 -15.49
N ASN A 240 6.85 0.10 -16.69
CA ASN A 240 5.99 0.17 -17.86
C ASN A 240 5.42 -1.22 -18.23
N ASP A 241 6.27 -2.24 -18.32
CA ASP A 241 5.84 -3.60 -18.67
C ASP A 241 4.86 -4.16 -17.61
N LEU A 242 5.10 -3.85 -16.33
CA LEU A 242 4.21 -4.15 -15.20
C LEU A 242 2.82 -3.51 -15.36
N ILE A 243 2.76 -2.20 -15.57
CA ILE A 243 1.47 -1.49 -15.65
C ILE A 243 0.69 -1.85 -16.92
N HIS A 244 1.38 -2.19 -18.01
CA HIS A 244 0.75 -2.66 -19.24
C HIS A 244 0.19 -4.08 -19.09
N PHE A 245 0.91 -4.99 -18.42
CA PHE A 245 0.37 -6.30 -18.08
C PHE A 245 -0.89 -6.17 -17.22
N TYR A 246 -0.81 -5.38 -16.15
CA TYR A 246 -1.91 -5.15 -15.23
C TYR A 246 -3.13 -4.51 -15.91
N HIS A 247 -2.90 -3.52 -16.79
CA HIS A 247 -3.95 -2.94 -17.62
C HIS A 247 -4.62 -3.97 -18.52
N GLY A 248 -3.84 -4.87 -19.13
CA GLY A 248 -4.35 -5.97 -19.94
C GLY A 248 -5.26 -6.92 -19.13
N SER A 249 -4.87 -7.26 -17.90
CA SER A 249 -5.70 -8.06 -16.99
C SER A 249 -7.01 -7.36 -16.64
N TYR A 250 -6.97 -6.05 -16.36
CA TYR A 250 -8.17 -5.26 -16.10
C TYR A 250 -9.11 -5.21 -17.31
N ILE A 251 -8.58 -5.01 -18.53
CA ILE A 251 -9.40 -5.00 -19.75
C ILE A 251 -10.11 -6.33 -19.95
N LYS A 252 -9.43 -7.46 -19.69
CA LYS A 252 -10.05 -8.79 -19.80
C LYS A 252 -11.20 -8.97 -18.81
N ARG A 253 -11.09 -8.38 -17.61
CA ARG A 253 -12.07 -8.54 -16.52
C ARG A 253 -13.25 -7.56 -16.62
N PHE A 254 -12.99 -6.30 -16.95
CA PHE A 254 -13.96 -5.21 -16.88
C PHE A 254 -14.28 -4.57 -18.23
N GLY A 255 -13.63 -5.00 -19.32
CA GLY A 255 -13.74 -4.38 -20.64
C GLY A 255 -12.87 -3.11 -20.78
N PRO A 256 -13.07 -2.32 -21.84
CA PRO A 256 -12.26 -1.12 -22.09
C PRO A 256 -12.36 -0.10 -20.96
N ILE A 257 -11.22 0.26 -20.38
CA ILE A 257 -11.10 1.26 -19.30
C ILE A 257 -9.98 2.26 -19.63
N ARG A 258 -9.97 3.39 -18.93
CA ARG A 258 -8.94 4.45 -19.13
C ARG A 258 -7.55 4.02 -18.64
N GLY A 259 -7.50 3.11 -17.68
CA GLY A 259 -6.29 2.52 -17.13
C GLY A 259 -6.60 1.70 -15.88
N PRO A 260 -5.68 0.83 -15.44
CA PRO A 260 -5.86 0.08 -14.21
C PRO A 260 -5.79 1.03 -13.02
N ALA A 261 -6.52 0.70 -11.96
CA ALA A 261 -6.39 1.38 -10.68
C ALA A 261 -5.12 0.85 -9.98
N VAL A 262 -4.27 1.75 -9.46
CA VAL A 262 -3.10 1.34 -8.65
C VAL A 262 -3.44 1.53 -7.18
N HIS A 263 -3.75 0.43 -6.50
CA HIS A 263 -4.42 0.46 -5.20
C HIS A 263 -3.45 0.77 -4.06
N ASP A 264 -2.40 -0.03 -3.96
CA ASP A 264 -1.44 -0.03 -2.86
C ASP A 264 -0.62 1.25 -2.68
N PRO A 265 -0.10 1.89 -3.74
CA PRO A 265 0.62 3.15 -3.56
C PRO A 265 -0.26 4.25 -2.98
N LEU A 266 -1.59 4.19 -3.14
CA LEU A 266 -2.48 5.11 -2.47
C LEU A 266 -2.38 4.94 -0.95
N ALA A 267 -2.47 3.72 -0.42
CA ALA A 267 -2.33 3.47 1.01
C ALA A 267 -0.99 3.95 1.55
N MET A 268 0.10 3.77 0.79
CA MET A 268 1.39 4.34 1.12
C MET A 268 1.33 5.88 1.22
N PHE A 269 0.75 6.54 0.23
CA PHE A 269 0.58 8.00 0.20
C PHE A 269 -0.31 8.54 1.33
N MET A 270 -1.38 7.85 1.71
CA MET A 270 -2.35 8.29 2.73
C MET A 270 -1.75 8.51 4.13
N VAL A 271 -0.58 7.94 4.40
CA VAL A 271 0.16 8.19 5.64
C VAL A 271 0.51 9.67 5.79
N LEU A 272 0.91 10.34 4.71
CA LEU A 272 1.36 11.74 4.75
C LEU A 272 0.25 12.70 5.22
N PRO A 273 -0.94 12.75 4.60
CA PRO A 273 -2.01 13.61 5.07
C PRO A 273 -2.50 13.22 6.47
N MET A 274 -2.50 11.93 6.84
CA MET A 274 -2.86 11.50 8.19
C MET A 274 -1.91 12.03 9.26
N VAL A 275 -0.61 12.06 8.98
CA VAL A 275 0.41 12.63 9.87
C VAL A 275 0.32 14.17 9.91
N ALA A 276 0.02 14.80 8.78
CA ALA A 276 -0.05 16.25 8.65
C ALA A 276 -1.34 16.87 9.24
N LYS A 277 -2.46 16.13 9.32
CA LYS A 277 -3.79 16.68 9.63
C LYS A 277 -3.91 17.47 10.93
N ASP A 278 -3.10 17.13 11.95
CA ASP A 278 -3.12 17.79 13.26
C ASP A 278 -1.88 18.67 13.49
N SER A 279 -1.05 18.88 12.48
CA SER A 279 0.19 19.64 12.59
C SER A 279 0.05 21.04 11.96
N GLU A 280 0.25 22.07 12.77
CA GLU A 280 0.30 23.46 12.26
C GLU A 280 1.49 23.67 11.30
N GLU A 281 2.60 22.96 11.54
CA GLU A 281 3.79 23.01 10.67
C GLU A 281 3.49 22.51 9.25
N PHE A 282 2.66 21.46 9.13
CA PHE A 282 2.35 20.81 7.86
C PHE A 282 0.98 21.21 7.31
N LYS A 283 0.36 22.28 7.84
CA LYS A 283 -0.98 22.70 7.46
C LYS A 283 -1.11 22.97 5.96
N ASP A 284 -0.15 23.69 5.37
CA ASP A 284 -0.14 23.99 3.93
C ASP A 284 -0.09 22.71 3.09
N PHE A 285 0.67 21.71 3.54
CA PHE A 285 0.77 20.42 2.87
C PHE A 285 -0.53 19.62 3.01
N TYR A 286 -1.11 19.56 4.21
CA TYR A 286 -2.39 18.90 4.45
C TYR A 286 -3.52 19.52 3.60
N ASP A 287 -3.60 20.85 3.54
CA ASP A 287 -4.55 21.56 2.68
C ASP A 287 -4.32 21.23 1.20
N ALA A 288 -3.07 21.09 0.75
CA ALA A 288 -2.72 20.70 -0.62
C ALA A 288 -3.06 19.24 -0.95
N CYS A 289 -3.04 18.35 0.05
CA CYS A 289 -3.48 16.97 -0.12
C CYS A 289 -4.98 16.89 -0.42
N ASP A 290 -5.79 17.87 -0.02
CA ASP A 290 -7.25 17.86 -0.21
C ASP A 290 -7.89 16.52 0.24
N PHE A 291 -7.42 16.02 1.39
CA PHE A 291 -7.82 14.71 1.88
C PHE A 291 -9.15 14.80 2.61
N ASN A 292 -10.16 14.09 2.10
CA ASN A 292 -11.48 13.99 2.70
C ASN A 292 -11.75 12.55 3.17
N PHE A 293 -12.31 12.42 4.36
CA PHE A 293 -12.64 11.14 4.98
C PHE A 293 -13.86 11.22 5.89
N TYR A 294 -14.42 10.06 6.22
CA TYR A 294 -15.35 9.89 7.34
C TYR A 294 -14.87 8.79 8.28
N LYS A 295 -15.18 8.91 9.57
CA LYS A 295 -14.87 7.89 10.58
C LYS A 295 -16.06 7.01 10.86
N ARG A 296 -15.89 5.70 10.70
CA ARG A 296 -16.94 4.70 10.96
C ARG A 296 -16.39 3.47 11.64
N LYS A 297 -17.22 2.87 12.48
CA LYS A 297 -17.02 1.51 12.96
C LYS A 297 -17.36 0.53 11.85
N THR A 298 -16.50 -0.45 11.74
CA THR A 298 -16.53 -1.45 10.68
C THR A 298 -16.83 -2.80 11.28
N LYS A 299 -17.38 -3.69 10.48
CA LYS A 299 -17.47 -5.12 10.76
C LYS A 299 -17.07 -5.90 9.52
N VAL A 300 -16.33 -6.98 9.68
CA VAL A 300 -15.99 -7.89 8.59
C VAL A 300 -16.90 -9.11 8.66
N VAL A 301 -17.51 -9.45 7.52
CA VAL A 301 -18.30 -10.68 7.42
C VAL A 301 -17.36 -11.87 7.23
N MET A 302 -17.35 -12.81 8.17
CA MET A 302 -16.38 -13.92 8.17
C MET A 302 -16.84 -15.17 7.40
N ASP A 303 -18.15 -15.32 7.17
CA ASP A 303 -18.73 -16.54 6.59
C ASP A 303 -19.88 -16.24 5.61
N GLY A 304 -20.25 -17.25 4.82
CA GLY A 304 -21.37 -17.19 3.89
C GLY A 304 -21.05 -16.47 2.58
N GLU A 305 -22.10 -16.12 1.83
CA GLU A 305 -21.98 -15.52 0.48
C GLU A 305 -21.28 -14.16 0.49
N ARG A 306 -21.39 -13.42 1.59
CA ARG A 306 -20.78 -12.09 1.76
C ARG A 306 -19.45 -12.14 2.52
N ARG A 307 -18.82 -13.31 2.64
CA ARG A 307 -17.50 -13.45 3.29
C ARG A 307 -16.49 -12.45 2.72
N GLY A 308 -15.81 -11.72 3.60
CA GLY A 308 -14.86 -10.67 3.28
C GLY A 308 -15.49 -9.29 3.05
N GLU A 309 -16.81 -9.15 3.16
CA GLU A 309 -17.46 -7.84 3.07
C GLU A 309 -17.08 -6.96 4.26
N THR A 310 -16.75 -5.71 3.96
CA THR A 310 -16.49 -4.65 4.94
C THR A 310 -17.77 -3.83 5.16
N VAL A 311 -18.44 -4.01 6.30
CA VAL A 311 -19.74 -3.39 6.60
C VAL A 311 -19.59 -2.22 7.55
N LEU A 312 -20.21 -1.08 7.23
CA LEU A 312 -20.34 0.05 8.15
C LEU A 312 -21.47 -0.21 9.16
N LEU A 313 -21.16 -0.29 10.46
CA LEU A 313 -22.07 -0.82 11.48
C LEU A 313 -23.36 -0.02 11.67
N ASN A 314 -23.28 1.30 11.77
CA ASN A 314 -24.45 2.13 12.06
C ASN A 314 -25.28 2.47 10.81
N ARG A 315 -24.77 2.13 9.61
CA ARG A 315 -25.34 2.52 8.29
C ARG A 315 -25.74 4.00 8.23
N ASP A 316 -25.16 4.82 9.10
CA ASP A 316 -25.40 6.24 9.16
C ASP A 316 -24.64 6.88 8.02
N MET A 317 -25.39 7.20 6.98
CA MET A 317 -24.87 7.76 5.74
C MET A 317 -24.67 9.27 5.84
N ASP A 318 -24.87 9.91 7.01
CA ASP A 318 -24.51 11.32 7.20
C ASP A 318 -23.00 11.49 7.07
N PRO A 319 -22.50 12.07 5.95
CA PRO A 319 -21.07 12.18 5.71
C PRO A 319 -20.37 13.11 6.73
N LEU A 320 -21.12 13.94 7.47
CA LEU A 320 -20.57 14.87 8.46
C LEU A 320 -20.39 14.24 9.84
N LYS A 321 -21.10 13.15 10.14
CA LYS A 321 -20.95 12.45 11.40
C LYS A 321 -19.62 11.71 11.43
N GLN A 322 -18.91 11.80 12.55
CA GLN A 322 -17.67 11.07 12.80
C GLN A 322 -17.88 10.17 14.00
N GLU A 323 -17.52 8.90 13.90
CA GLU A 323 -17.66 7.95 15.01
C GLU A 323 -16.36 7.84 15.81
N ASP A 324 -16.49 7.99 17.13
CA ASP A 324 -15.40 7.68 18.05
C ASP A 324 -15.03 6.20 17.94
N ASN A 325 -13.72 5.93 17.98
CA ASN A 325 -13.16 4.60 17.82
C ASN A 325 -13.51 3.91 16.49
N GLY A 326 -13.79 4.69 15.44
CA GLY A 326 -13.94 4.22 14.07
C GLY A 326 -12.68 4.45 13.22
N ALA A 327 -12.54 3.67 12.16
CA ALA A 327 -11.52 3.85 11.13
C ALA A 327 -11.84 5.02 10.21
N TYR A 328 -10.81 5.69 9.71
CA TYR A 328 -10.88 6.73 8.70
C TYR A 328 -11.09 6.08 7.33
N PHE A 329 -12.22 6.31 6.68
CA PHE A 329 -12.47 5.85 5.32
C PHE A 329 -12.15 6.98 4.35
N GLY A 330 -11.13 6.79 3.51
CA GLY A 330 -10.78 7.78 2.50
C GLY A 330 -11.88 7.94 1.45
N GLN A 331 -12.28 9.19 1.19
CA GLN A 331 -13.28 9.53 0.16
C GLN A 331 -12.62 10.10 -1.09
N SER A 332 -11.70 11.04 -0.90
CA SER A 332 -10.96 11.68 -1.98
C SER A 332 -9.63 12.21 -1.46
N VAL A 333 -8.67 12.32 -2.37
CA VAL A 333 -7.40 13.01 -2.12
C VAL A 333 -6.91 13.60 -3.44
N ASN A 334 -5.99 14.57 -3.40
CA ASN A 334 -5.46 15.25 -4.57
C ASN A 334 -4.67 14.28 -5.46
N MET A 335 -5.34 13.77 -6.50
CA MET A 335 -4.76 12.83 -7.47
C MET A 335 -3.59 13.40 -8.26
N HIS A 336 -3.54 14.72 -8.47
CA HIS A 336 -2.41 15.34 -9.15
C HIS A 336 -1.15 15.30 -8.28
N LEU A 337 -1.30 15.57 -6.99
CA LEU A 337 -0.19 15.48 -6.03
C LEU A 337 0.28 14.04 -5.85
N PHE A 338 -0.65 13.08 -5.76
CA PHE A 338 -0.33 11.66 -5.74
C PHE A 338 0.53 11.24 -6.94
N TRP A 339 0.07 11.53 -8.17
CA TRP A 339 0.81 11.15 -9.37
C TRP A 339 2.13 11.91 -9.54
N HIS A 340 2.20 13.15 -9.06
CA HIS A 340 3.46 13.91 -8.98
C HIS A 340 4.50 13.16 -8.13
N TYR A 341 4.13 12.74 -6.91
CA TYR A 341 5.04 11.97 -6.03
C TYR A 341 5.39 10.59 -6.60
N MET A 342 4.44 9.90 -7.23
CA MET A 342 4.73 8.63 -7.89
C MET A 342 5.75 8.77 -9.02
N LEU A 343 5.56 9.74 -9.91
CA LEU A 343 6.51 9.98 -11.01
C LEU A 343 7.86 10.47 -10.49
N ARG A 344 7.85 11.30 -9.43
CA ARG A 344 9.08 11.75 -8.76
C ARG A 344 9.86 10.58 -8.15
N ALA A 345 9.19 9.59 -7.57
CA ALA A 345 9.84 8.39 -7.05
C ALA A 345 10.56 7.59 -8.15
N ILE A 346 9.99 7.51 -9.36
CA ILE A 346 10.66 6.90 -10.54
C ILE A 346 11.93 7.69 -10.90
N GLU A 347 11.84 9.03 -10.94
CA GLU A 347 12.99 9.87 -11.26
C GLU A 347 14.13 9.74 -10.24
N LEU A 348 13.79 9.72 -8.94
CA LEU A 348 14.76 9.54 -7.86
C LEU A 348 15.42 8.16 -7.92
N ALA A 349 14.69 7.13 -8.34
CA ALA A 349 15.26 5.81 -8.52
C ALA A 349 16.25 5.77 -9.70
N ASP A 350 15.96 6.46 -10.81
CA ASP A 350 16.94 6.64 -11.89
C ASP A 350 18.20 7.38 -11.39
N ASP A 351 18.02 8.46 -10.61
CA ASP A 351 19.14 9.23 -10.05
C ASP A 351 20.02 8.37 -9.14
N LYS A 352 19.40 7.55 -8.28
CA LYS A 352 20.10 6.60 -7.41
C LYS A 352 20.91 5.58 -8.23
N LEU A 353 20.31 5.03 -9.30
CA LEU A 353 20.99 4.07 -10.17
C LEU A 353 22.16 4.72 -10.93
N ALA A 354 21.99 5.94 -11.43
CA ALA A 354 23.05 6.69 -12.10
C ALA A 354 24.20 7.07 -11.15
N ALA A 355 23.92 7.33 -9.87
CA ALA A 355 24.95 7.59 -8.87
C ALA A 355 25.76 6.34 -8.46
N ARG A 356 25.25 5.13 -8.77
CA ARG A 356 25.89 3.85 -8.46
C ARG A 356 26.58 3.19 -9.65
N SER A 357 26.36 3.69 -10.87
CA SER A 357 27.05 3.29 -12.10
C SER A 357 28.33 4.08 -12.30
#